data_AF-U1X782-F1
#
_entry.id   AF-U1X782-F1
#
_cell.length_a   1.000
_cell.length_b   1.000
_cell.length_c   1.000
_cell.angle_alpha   90.00
_cell.angle_beta   90.00
_cell.angle_gamma   90.00
#
_symmetry.space_group_name_H-M   'P 1'
#
loop_
_entity.id
_entity.type
_entity.pdbx_description
1 polymer ?
#
loop_
_entity_poly.entity_id
_entity_poly.type
_entity_poly.pdbx_seq_one_letter_code
_entity_poly.pdbx_strand_id
1 'polypeptide(L)' 'MKGEGYMKKITVIGTAYLRVDYSVELPMSETDFDALPAEMQNDLLETHIDWLEECKQAEVQDFDIDEIEETEEGEESE' A
#
# COMPACT_ATOMS: atom_id res chain seq x y z
N MET A 1 -8.38 -28.62 36.40
CA MET A 1 -7.24 -27.76 36.01
C MET A 1 -7.53 -27.27 34.61
N LYS A 2 -8.02 -26.04 34.45
CA LYS A 2 -8.12 -25.41 33.13
C LYS A 2 -6.73 -24.86 32.85
N GLY A 3 -6.04 -25.42 31.85
CA GLY A 3 -4.81 -24.82 31.37
C GLY A 3 -5.19 -23.51 30.69
N GLU A 4 -4.75 -22.39 31.26
CA GLU A 4 -4.77 -21.11 30.58
C GLU A 4 -3.87 -21.24 29.36
N GLY A 5 -4.48 -21.29 28.18
CA GLY A 5 -3.76 -21.40 26.93
C GLY A 5 -3.21 -20.03 26.55
N TYR A 6 -1.91 -19.83 26.70
CA TYR A 6 -1.21 -18.73 26.06
C TYR A 6 -1.52 -18.76 24.56
N MET A 7 -2.12 -17.69 24.03
CA MET A 7 -2.32 -17.56 22.60
C MET A 7 -1.06 -16.90 22.03
N LYS A 8 -0.24 -17.71 21.34
CA LYS A 8 0.92 -17.22 20.60
C LYS A 8 0.41 -16.37 19.43
N LYS A 9 0.87 -15.13 19.34
CA LYS A 9 0.58 -14.20 18.24
C LYS A 9 1.80 -14.13 17.33
N ILE A 10 1.56 -14.09 16.02
CA ILE A 10 2.63 -13.83 15.07
C ILE A 10 2.39 -12.48 14.38
N THR A 11 3.46 -11.72 14.19
CA THR A 11 3.51 -10.54 13.33
C THR A 11 4.33 -10.92 12.09
N VAL A 12 3.76 -10.72 10.91
CA VAL A 12 4.45 -10.95 9.63
C VAL A 12 4.75 -9.59 9.02
N ILE A 13 6.04 -9.34 8.77
CA ILE A 13 6.53 -8.12 8.14
C ILE A 13 7.01 -8.49 6.75
N GLY A 14 6.64 -7.69 5.76
CA GLY A 14 6.95 -7.97 4.38
C GLY A 14 6.70 -6.77 3.48
N THR A 15 7.09 -6.93 2.22
CA THR A 15 6.91 -5.92 1.18
C THR A 15 6.03 -6.49 0.08
N ALA A 16 5.13 -5.68 -0.47
CA ALA A 16 4.30 -6.05 -1.61
C ALA A 16 4.51 -5.07 -2.78
N TYR A 17 4.50 -5.61 -3.99
CA TYR A 17 4.48 -4.85 -5.23
C TYR A 17 3.05 -4.82 -5.78
N LEU A 18 2.51 -3.62 -5.88
CA LEU A 18 1.15 -3.39 -6.35
C LEU A 18 1.19 -2.88 -7.80
N ARG A 19 0.29 -3.41 -8.63
CA ARG A 19 -0.05 -2.79 -9.91
C ARG A 19 -1.28 -1.93 -9.72
N VAL A 20 -1.12 -0.64 -10.01
CA VAL A 20 -2.18 0.35 -9.99
C VAL A 20 -2.47 0.76 -11.43
N ASP A 21 -3.66 0.45 -11.92
CA ASP A 21 -4.17 1.00 -13.17
C ASP A 21 -5.01 2.23 -12.81
N TYR A 22 -4.69 3.42 -13.35
CA TYR A 22 -5.38 4.67 -13.04
C TYR A 22 -5.89 5.36 -14.31
N SER A 23 -6.88 6.24 -14.15
CA SER A 23 -7.40 7.10 -15.21
C SER A 23 -7.73 8.47 -14.63
N VAL A 24 -7.24 9.53 -15.28
CA VAL A 24 -7.40 10.89 -14.78
C VAL A 24 -7.85 11.82 -15.91
N GLU A 25 -8.81 12.69 -15.61
CA GLU A 25 -9.27 13.73 -16.54
C GLU A 25 -8.56 15.04 -16.24
N LEU A 26 -7.85 15.58 -17.23
CA LEU A 26 -7.14 16.85 -17.12
C LEU A 26 -7.88 17.95 -17.91
N PRO A 27 -7.98 19.18 -17.38
CA PRO A 27 -8.67 20.28 -18.05
C PRO A 27 -7.78 20.97 -19.10
N MET A 28 -7.13 20.19 -19.97
CA MET A 28 -6.25 20.70 -21.02
C MET A 28 -6.24 19.77 -22.25
N SER A 29 -5.67 20.24 -23.36
CA SER A 29 -5.54 19.43 -24.57
C SER A 29 -4.32 18.50 -24.49
N GLU A 30 -4.34 17.41 -25.26
CA GLU A 30 -3.19 16.51 -25.43
C GLU A 30 -1.95 17.26 -25.92
N THR A 31 -2.11 18.21 -26.85
CA THR A 31 -0.98 19.01 -27.37
C THR A 31 -0.36 19.90 -26.28
N ASP A 32 -1.17 20.49 -25.40
CA ASP A 32 -0.65 21.30 -24.31
C ASP A 32 0.05 20.43 -23.26
N PHE A 33 -0.47 19.23 -22.99
CA PHE A 33 0.15 18.27 -22.09
C PHE A 33 1.50 17.76 -22.62
N ASP A 34 1.55 17.36 -23.90
CA ASP A 34 2.77 16.87 -24.56
C ASP A 34 3.87 17.94 -24.68
N ALA A 35 3.50 19.22 -24.67
CA ALA A 35 4.44 20.33 -24.67
C ALA A 35 5.13 20.54 -23.31
N LEU A 36 4.60 19.98 -22.22
CA LEU A 36 5.18 20.09 -20.89
C LEU A 36 6.45 19.22 -20.77
N PRO A 37 7.46 19.65 -19.99
CA PRO A 37 8.54 18.77 -19.57
C PRO A 37 8.01 17.57 -18.78
N ALA A 38 8.67 16.42 -18.90
CA ALA A 38 8.24 15.17 -18.23
C ALA A 38 8.07 15.31 -16.70
N GLU A 39 8.92 16.10 -16.05
CA GLU A 39 8.79 16.39 -14.61
C GLU A 39 7.46 17.11 -14.30
N MET A 40 7.08 18.11 -15.10
CA MET A 40 5.81 18.83 -14.92
C MET A 40 4.60 17.97 -15.27
N GLN A 41 4.71 17.05 -16.24
CA GLN A 41 3.66 16.07 -16.52
C GLN A 41 3.43 15.16 -15.32
N ASN A 42 4.50 14.64 -14.72
CA ASN A 42 4.41 13.80 -13.53
C ASN A 42 3.81 14.54 -12.35
N ASP A 43 4.29 15.75 -12.05
CA ASP A 43 3.75 16.58 -10.96
C ASP A 43 2.24 16.86 -11.13
N LEU A 44 1.81 17.10 -12.38
CA LEU A 44 0.41 17.31 -12.71
C LEU A 44 -0.42 16.05 -12.47
N LEU A 45 0.07 14.89 -12.88
CA LEU A 45 -0.58 13.61 -12.63
C LEU A 45 -0.63 13.28 -11.13
N GLU A 46 0.46 13.49 -10.40
CA GLU A 46 0.51 13.27 -8.95
C GLU A 46 -0.49 14.13 -8.17
N THR A 47 -0.80 15.33 -8.65
CA THR A 47 -1.81 16.19 -8.03
C THR A 47 -3.25 15.85 -8.38
N HIS A 48 -3.48 15.14 -9.49
CA HIS A 48 -4.84 14.80 -9.93
C HIS A 48 -5.22 13.34 -9.64
N ILE A 49 -4.26 12.46 -9.38
CA ILE A 49 -4.50 11.07 -9.01
C ILE A 49 -4.56 10.95 -7.49
N ASP A 50 -5.67 10.44 -6.96
CA ASP A 50 -5.76 10.04 -5.55
C ASP A 50 -5.12 8.67 -5.35
N TRP A 51 -3.80 8.64 -5.21
CA TRP A 51 -3.04 7.39 -5.06
C TRP A 51 -3.51 6.52 -3.90
N LEU A 52 -4.06 7.10 -2.82
CA LEU A 52 -4.58 6.33 -1.71
C LEU A 52 -5.82 5.54 -2.12
N GLU A 53 -6.72 6.15 -2.90
CA GLU A 53 -7.91 5.48 -3.40
C GLU A 53 -7.57 4.46 -4.50
N GLU A 54 -6.68 4.83 -5.41
CA GLU A 54 -6.23 3.92 -6.48
C GLU A 54 -5.51 2.68 -5.91
N CYS A 55 -4.69 2.85 -4.86
CA CYS A 55 -3.99 1.73 -4.23
C CYS A 55 -4.94 0.74 -3.52
N LYS A 56 -6.14 1.16 -3.09
CA LYS A 56 -7.13 0.23 -2.51
C LYS A 56 -7.71 -0.73 -3.54
N GLN A 57 -7.68 -0.36 -4.81
CA GLN A 57 -8.17 -1.16 -5.93
C GLN A 57 -7.05 -1.91 -6.64
N ALA A 58 -5.81 -1.74 -6.19
CA ALA A 58 -4.64 -2.29 -6.84
C ALA A 58 -4.60 -3.82 -6.81
N GLU A 59 -4.03 -4.39 -7.86
CA GLU A 59 -3.75 -5.82 -7.92
C GLU A 59 -2.38 -6.09 -7.27
N VAL A 60 -2.35 -7.02 -6.31
CA VAL A 60 -1.07 -7.52 -5.76
C VAL A 60 -0.40 -8.36 -6.85
N GLN A 61 0.73 -7.87 -7.36
CA GLN A 61 1.52 -8.59 -8.35
C GLN A 61 2.45 -9.59 -7.67
N ASP A 62 3.11 -9.13 -6.61
CA ASP A 62 4.06 -9.94 -5.86
C ASP A 62 4.11 -9.50 -4.40
N PHE A 63 4.50 -10.39 -3.51
CA PHE A 63 4.78 -10.06 -2.12
C PHE A 63 5.81 -11.01 -1.51
N ASP A 64 6.68 -10.44 -0.69
CA ASP A 64 7.73 -11.15 0.01
C ASP A 64 7.55 -10.98 1.52
N ILE A 65 7.83 -12.06 2.26
CA ILE A 65 7.91 -12.02 3.72
C ILE A 65 9.38 -11.80 4.09
N ASP A 66 9.63 -10.71 4.80
CA ASP A 66 10.95 -10.35 5.28
C ASP A 66 11.21 -10.97 6.67
N GLU A 67 10.21 -10.93 7.56
CA GLU A 67 10.36 -11.35 8.95
C GLU A 67 9.05 -11.88 9.55
N ILE A 68 9.18 -12.84 10.48
CA ILE A 68 8.07 -13.36 11.29
C ILE A 68 8.49 -13.32 12.76
N GLU A 69 7.80 -12.50 13.55
CA GLU A 69 8.00 -12.39 15.00
C GLU A 69 6.88 -13.12 15.74
N GLU A 70 7.23 -13.92 16.76
CA GLU A 70 6.25 -14.55 17.66
C GLU A 70 6.26 -13.86 19.02
N THR A 71 5.08 -13.43 19.50
CA THR A 71 4.90 -12.85 20.83
C THR A 71 3.91 -13.67 21.65
N GLU A 72 4.23 -13.83 22.93
CA GLU A 72 3.35 -14.49 23.90
C GLU A 72 2.53 -13.40 24.61
N GLU A 73 1.24 -13.26 24.28
CA GLU A 73 0.33 -12.43 25.07
C GLU A 73 -0.08 -13.21 26.33
N GLY A 74 0.52 -12.83 27.47
CA GLY A 74 0.07 -13.23 28.80
C GLY A 74 -0.64 -12.06 29.47
N GLU A 75 -1.87 -12.25 29.95
CA GLU A 75 -2.52 -11.31 30.86
C GLU A 75 -1.78 -11.34 32.21
N GLU A 76 -0.85 -10.41 32.45
CA GLU A 76 -0.47 -10.08 33.83
C GLU A 76 -1.67 -9.37 34.48
N SER A 77 -2.51 -10.15 35.15
CA SER A 77 -3.54 -9.63 36.04
C SER A 77 -2.85 -9.19 37.34
N GLU A 78 -2.64 -7.87 37.48
CA GLU A 78 -2.32 -7.23 38.76
C GLU A 78 -3.51 -7.26 39.74
#